data_AF-A0A2B4RTA4-F1
#
_entry.id   AF-A0A2B4RTA4-F1
#
_cell.length_a   1.000
_cell.length_b   1.000
_cell.length_c   1.000
_cell.angle_alpha   90.00
_cell.angle_beta   90.00
_cell.angle_gamma   90.00
#
_symmetry.space_group_name_H-M   'P 1'
#
loop_
_entity.id
_entity.type
_entity.pdbx_description
1 polymer ?
#
loop_
_entity_poly.entity_id
_entity_poly.type
_entity_poly.pdbx_seq_one_letter_code
_entity_poly.pdbx_strand_id
1 'polypeptide(L)'
;MLPYFGFLLLLKSLTAEGCTANQSSTATLTATEDSRLLGNGTVSPPFNSTCQWNITAPGGKVLSIDARIFFFNRACGDEYLKIHDGPSESSSLIAEYCSLNVSFSIIKFSSSDRSVWIETKRGPLYSNSFFLIFYKAIPFEECSLNTTLNASLSPVEHNFSSPYWPLGYHLSTTCGWYITAPENHSVVLHLKYKLSMDSLEIYDVEGSATSLVARFTARVPGRLYRATIYSKFRRLYILFKSNVKTVDTDERFYASYSAITPKCSFNTT
;
A
#
# COMPACT_ATOMS: atom_id res chain seq x y z
N MET A 1 -46.30 1.17 33.66
CA MET A 1 -46.33 -0.05 32.85
C MET A 1 -45.64 0.29 31.53
N LEU A 2 -44.33 0.00 31.43
CA LEU A 2 -43.47 0.30 30.27
C LEU A 2 -43.30 -0.99 29.46
N PRO A 3 -43.46 -1.00 28.12
CA PRO A 3 -43.18 -2.20 27.35
C PRO A 3 -41.68 -2.27 27.07
N TYR A 4 -41.08 -3.38 27.51
CA TYR A 4 -39.76 -3.84 27.12
C TYR A 4 -39.74 -4.12 25.61
N PHE A 5 -39.06 -3.27 24.83
CA PHE A 5 -38.63 -3.65 23.48
C PHE A 5 -37.31 -4.42 23.61
N GLY A 6 -37.41 -5.75 23.66
CA GLY A 6 -36.26 -6.63 23.50
C GLY A 6 -35.74 -6.52 22.08
N PHE A 7 -34.64 -5.80 21.90
CA PHE A 7 -33.88 -5.81 20.65
C PHE A 7 -33.12 -7.14 20.59
N LEU A 8 -33.72 -8.16 19.99
CA LEU A 8 -32.97 -9.33 19.55
C LEU A 8 -32.02 -8.87 18.43
N LEU A 9 -30.77 -8.60 18.77
CA LEU A 9 -29.67 -8.58 17.82
C LEU A 9 -29.54 -9.99 17.25
N LEU A 10 -30.23 -10.26 16.15
CA LEU A 10 -29.91 -11.37 15.27
C LEU A 10 -28.50 -11.11 14.72
N LEU A 11 -27.48 -11.68 15.37
CA LEU A 11 -26.20 -11.95 14.76
C LEU A 11 -26.46 -12.94 13.61
N LYS A 12 -26.92 -12.45 12.46
CA LYS A 12 -26.80 -13.21 11.22
C LYS A 12 -25.31 -13.50 11.08
N SER A 13 -24.93 -14.76 11.14
CA SER A 13 -23.61 -15.17 10.71
C SER A 13 -23.41 -14.62 9.30
N LEU A 14 -22.54 -13.63 9.14
CA LEU A 14 -22.16 -13.10 7.85
C LEU A 14 -21.42 -14.22 7.12
N THR A 15 -22.15 -15.01 6.35
CA THR A 15 -21.56 -16.01 5.47
C THR A 15 -20.71 -15.28 4.44
N ALA A 16 -19.48 -15.74 4.27
CA ALA A 16 -18.59 -15.21 3.24
C ALA A 16 -19.30 -15.28 1.88
N GLU A 17 -19.38 -14.15 1.18
CA GLU A 17 -20.13 -14.03 -0.07
C GLU A 17 -19.64 -15.07 -1.09
N GLY A 18 -20.52 -15.95 -1.55
CA GLY A 18 -20.18 -17.00 -2.51
C GLY A 18 -19.33 -18.15 -1.96
N CYS A 19 -19.25 -18.37 -0.65
CA CYS A 19 -18.56 -19.54 -0.09
C CYS A 19 -19.50 -20.57 0.57
N THR A 20 -19.27 -21.84 0.27
CA THR A 20 -20.07 -22.98 0.73
C THR A 20 -19.25 -23.95 1.58
N ALA A 21 -19.84 -24.47 2.66
CA ALA A 21 -19.22 -25.49 3.50
C ALA A 21 -18.95 -26.80 2.73
N ASN A 22 -17.90 -27.53 3.09
CA ASN A 22 -17.51 -28.83 2.52
C ASN A 22 -17.18 -28.80 1.02
N GLN A 23 -16.88 -27.62 0.46
CA GLN A 23 -16.61 -27.45 -0.97
C GLN A 23 -15.52 -26.40 -1.20
N SER A 24 -14.99 -26.39 -2.43
CA SER A 24 -14.26 -25.25 -2.96
C SER A 24 -15.23 -24.35 -3.70
N SER A 25 -15.21 -23.05 -3.42
CA SER A 25 -16.10 -22.08 -4.06
C SER A 25 -15.30 -20.88 -4.55
N THR A 26 -15.64 -20.40 -5.75
CA THR A 26 -15.02 -19.21 -6.35
C THR A 26 -16.10 -18.19 -6.68
N ALA A 27 -15.91 -16.96 -6.23
CA ALA A 27 -16.78 -15.83 -6.55
C ALA A 27 -16.01 -14.75 -7.31
N THR A 28 -16.65 -14.19 -8.33
CA THR A 28 -16.14 -13.04 -9.09
C THR A 28 -16.89 -11.79 -8.67
N LEU A 29 -16.16 -10.77 -8.25
CA LEU A 29 -16.71 -9.52 -7.74
C LEU A 29 -16.20 -8.34 -8.57
N THR A 30 -17.08 -7.39 -8.87
CA THR A 30 -16.72 -6.14 -9.54
C THR A 30 -16.70 -5.02 -8.52
N ALA A 31 -15.55 -4.37 -8.34
CA ALA A 31 -15.41 -3.27 -7.41
C ALA A 31 -15.96 -1.96 -7.96
N THR A 32 -16.51 -1.13 -7.09
CA THR A 32 -16.89 0.26 -7.35
C THR A 32 -16.14 1.20 -6.41
N GLU A 33 -16.33 2.50 -6.54
CA GLU A 33 -15.77 3.49 -5.61
C GLU A 33 -16.40 3.40 -4.21
N ASP A 34 -17.64 2.89 -4.14
CA ASP A 34 -18.43 2.70 -2.92
C ASP A 34 -18.31 1.29 -2.33
N SER A 35 -17.64 0.36 -3.02
CA SER A 35 -17.27 -0.91 -2.42
C SER A 35 -16.48 -0.66 -1.14
N ARG A 36 -16.83 -1.39 -0.08
CA ARG A 36 -16.22 -1.17 1.23
C ARG A 36 -15.76 -2.44 1.90
N LEU A 37 -16.44 -3.57 1.73
CA LEU A 37 -16.14 -4.75 2.52
C LEU A 37 -16.53 -6.03 1.77
N LEU A 38 -15.64 -7.00 1.76
CA LEU A 38 -15.94 -8.34 1.28
C LEU A 38 -16.96 -9.00 2.19
N GLY A 39 -18.05 -9.55 1.64
CA GLY A 39 -19.07 -10.24 2.42
C GLY A 39 -19.92 -9.37 3.35
N ASN A 40 -19.98 -8.04 3.12
CA ASN A 40 -20.75 -7.07 3.92
C ASN A 40 -20.50 -7.14 5.44
N GLY A 41 -19.33 -7.60 5.89
CA GLY A 41 -19.00 -7.72 7.32
C GLY A 41 -17.69 -8.45 7.61
N THR A 42 -17.61 -9.07 8.79
CA THR A 42 -16.53 -10.00 9.14
C THR A 42 -16.62 -11.26 8.30
N VAL A 43 -15.55 -11.60 7.57
CA VAL A 43 -15.50 -12.83 6.79
C VAL A 43 -14.97 -13.95 7.66
N SER A 44 -15.87 -14.86 8.04
CA SER A 44 -15.54 -16.13 8.68
C SER A 44 -16.00 -17.25 7.74
N PRO A 45 -15.12 -17.77 6.87
CA PRO A 45 -15.42 -18.90 5.99
C PRO A 45 -16.04 -20.06 6.75
N PRO A 46 -16.96 -20.83 6.14
CA PRO A 46 -17.47 -22.04 6.77
C PRO A 46 -16.36 -23.05 7.06
N PHE A 47 -16.55 -23.89 8.08
CA PHE A 47 -15.61 -24.99 8.34
C PHE A 47 -15.54 -25.94 7.15
N ASN A 48 -14.37 -26.56 7.01
CA ASN A 48 -14.08 -27.51 5.94
C ASN A 48 -14.37 -26.91 4.54
N SER A 49 -13.87 -25.72 4.25
CA SER A 49 -14.11 -25.03 2.98
C SER A 49 -12.84 -24.41 2.43
N THR A 50 -12.83 -24.22 1.11
CA THR A 50 -11.87 -23.34 0.43
C THR A 50 -12.66 -22.28 -0.31
N CYS A 51 -12.45 -21.02 0.03
CA CYS A 51 -13.14 -19.89 -0.60
C CYS A 51 -12.15 -19.06 -1.40
N GLN A 52 -12.56 -18.67 -2.59
CA GLN A 52 -11.76 -17.87 -3.51
C GLN A 52 -12.58 -16.67 -4.00
N TRP A 53 -11.96 -15.50 -4.04
CA TRP A 53 -12.54 -14.27 -4.57
C TRP A 53 -11.63 -13.66 -5.61
N ASN A 54 -12.13 -13.48 -6.83
CA ASN A 54 -11.52 -12.64 -7.84
C ASN A 54 -12.23 -11.29 -7.84
N ILE A 55 -11.60 -10.27 -7.27
CA ILE A 55 -12.11 -8.91 -7.26
C ILE A 55 -11.50 -8.18 -8.45
N THR A 56 -12.32 -7.55 -9.29
CA THR A 56 -11.88 -6.82 -10.48
C THR A 56 -12.40 -5.39 -10.50
N ALA A 57 -11.52 -4.42 -10.77
CA ALA A 57 -11.84 -3.01 -10.96
C ALA A 57 -12.30 -2.70 -12.41
N PRO A 58 -13.09 -1.63 -12.61
CA PRO A 58 -13.42 -1.13 -13.94
C PRO A 58 -12.18 -0.67 -14.73
N GLY A 59 -12.34 -0.44 -16.04
CA GLY A 59 -11.26 0.09 -16.88
C GLY A 59 -10.71 1.43 -16.37
N GLY A 60 -9.39 1.61 -16.45
CA GLY A 60 -8.69 2.81 -15.98
C GLY A 60 -8.56 2.94 -14.46
N LYS A 61 -8.95 1.91 -13.71
CA LYS A 61 -8.89 1.87 -12.24
C LYS A 61 -8.08 0.68 -11.75
N VAL A 62 -7.61 0.75 -10.52
CA VAL A 62 -7.00 -0.34 -9.76
C VAL A 62 -7.76 -0.55 -8.45
N LEU A 63 -7.43 -1.60 -7.71
CA LEU A 63 -8.03 -1.89 -6.41
C LEU A 63 -7.13 -1.36 -5.29
N SER A 64 -7.68 -0.53 -4.41
CA SER A 64 -7.08 -0.31 -3.09
C SER A 64 -7.64 -1.33 -2.12
N ILE A 65 -6.75 -2.03 -1.42
CA ILE A 65 -7.04 -3.08 -0.44
C ILE A 65 -6.54 -2.63 0.94
N ASP A 66 -7.40 -2.71 1.96
CA ASP A 66 -7.05 -2.67 3.39
C ASP A 66 -7.51 -4.01 3.99
N ALA A 67 -6.56 -4.91 4.21
CA ALA A 67 -6.80 -6.23 4.79
C ALA A 67 -6.42 -6.22 6.27
N ARG A 68 -7.34 -6.64 7.14
CA ARG A 68 -7.11 -6.79 8.58
C ARG A 68 -7.29 -8.25 8.98
N ILE A 69 -6.23 -8.84 9.52
CA ILE A 69 -6.11 -10.28 9.75
C ILE A 69 -5.98 -10.53 11.24
N PHE A 70 -6.72 -11.51 11.76
CA PHE A 70 -6.77 -11.81 13.18
C PHE A 70 -6.67 -13.31 13.45
N PHE A 71 -5.87 -13.66 14.44
CA PHE A 71 -5.80 -14.98 15.08
C PHE A 71 -5.41 -16.19 14.19
N PHE A 72 -4.71 -15.99 13.07
CA PHE A 72 -4.21 -17.09 12.23
C PHE A 72 -2.98 -17.77 12.88
N ASN A 73 -3.19 -18.96 13.44
CA ASN A 73 -2.17 -19.70 14.19
C ASN A 73 -2.07 -21.20 13.87
N ARG A 74 -2.93 -21.73 13.00
CA ARG A 74 -2.94 -23.15 12.61
C ARG A 74 -1.94 -23.43 11.48
N ALA A 75 -1.58 -24.70 11.29
CA ALA A 75 -0.71 -25.11 10.19
C ALA A 75 -1.32 -24.72 8.83
N CYS A 76 -0.48 -24.36 7.86
CA CYS A 76 -0.94 -23.96 6.51
C CYS A 76 -1.68 -25.09 5.76
N GLY A 77 -1.52 -26.34 6.18
CA GLY A 77 -2.32 -27.45 5.69
C GLY A 77 -3.77 -27.43 6.17
N ASP A 78 -4.04 -26.83 7.32
CA ASP A 78 -5.35 -26.80 7.97
C ASP A 78 -6.11 -25.50 7.70
N GLU A 79 -5.41 -24.35 7.78
CA GLU A 79 -6.02 -23.04 7.63
C GLU A 79 -5.01 -22.04 7.08
N TYR A 80 -5.46 -21.22 6.13
CA TYR A 80 -4.68 -20.09 5.64
C TYR A 80 -5.56 -18.97 5.07
N LEU A 81 -4.96 -17.80 4.94
CA LEU A 81 -5.42 -16.72 4.07
C LEU A 81 -4.26 -16.30 3.16
N LYS A 82 -4.50 -16.29 1.85
CA LYS A 82 -3.58 -15.83 0.82
C LYS A 82 -4.20 -14.66 0.07
N ILE A 83 -3.38 -13.66 -0.21
CA ILE A 83 -3.74 -12.49 -1.01
C ILE A 83 -2.70 -12.38 -2.13
N HIS A 84 -3.18 -12.35 -3.38
CA HIS A 84 -2.36 -12.24 -4.57
C HIS A 84 -2.73 -10.97 -5.36
N ASP A 85 -1.72 -10.30 -5.88
CA ASP A 85 -1.89 -9.16 -6.78
C ASP A 85 -1.97 -9.67 -8.23
N GLY A 86 -3.20 -9.77 -8.74
CA GLY A 86 -3.54 -10.34 -10.04
C GLY A 86 -4.81 -11.20 -10.03
N PRO A 87 -5.18 -11.81 -11.18
CA PRO A 87 -6.49 -12.43 -11.37
C PRO A 87 -6.62 -13.87 -10.84
N SER A 88 -5.55 -14.48 -10.32
CA SER A 88 -5.54 -15.89 -9.91
C SER A 88 -4.46 -16.24 -8.88
N GLU A 89 -4.48 -17.47 -8.37
CA GLU A 89 -3.48 -18.03 -7.44
C GLU A 89 -2.04 -18.05 -7.99
N SER A 90 -1.85 -18.02 -9.31
CA SER A 90 -0.52 -17.98 -9.93
C SER A 90 0.08 -16.57 -9.96
N SER A 91 -0.68 -15.55 -9.55
CA SER A 91 -0.24 -14.16 -9.50
C SER A 91 0.67 -13.92 -8.30
N SER A 92 1.34 -12.77 -8.27
CA SER A 92 2.29 -12.41 -7.21
C SER A 92 1.67 -12.51 -5.82
N LEU A 93 2.20 -13.38 -4.96
CA LEU A 93 1.76 -13.53 -3.57
C LEU A 93 2.16 -12.30 -2.77
N ILE A 94 1.17 -11.57 -2.25
CA ILE A 94 1.39 -10.43 -1.35
C ILE A 94 1.56 -10.92 0.09
N ALA A 95 0.69 -11.80 0.54
CA ALA A 95 0.74 -12.31 1.90
C ALA A 95 0.12 -13.70 2.03
N GLU A 96 0.70 -14.49 2.93
CA GLU A 96 0.17 -15.76 3.39
C GLU A 96 0.14 -15.77 4.91
N TYR A 97 -1.03 -16.08 5.47
CA TYR A 97 -1.27 -16.11 6.91
C TYR A 97 -1.63 -17.52 7.35
N CYS A 98 -0.69 -18.16 8.02
CA CYS A 98 -0.82 -19.46 8.71
C CYS A 98 0.43 -19.65 9.59
N SER A 99 0.39 -20.56 10.55
CA SER A 99 1.53 -21.03 11.37
C SER A 99 2.32 -19.98 12.17
N LEU A 100 1.99 -18.69 12.05
CA LEU A 100 2.81 -17.57 12.50
C LEU A 100 2.37 -16.96 13.84
N ASN A 101 1.43 -17.60 14.56
CA ASN A 101 0.77 -17.03 15.75
C ASN A 101 0.38 -15.56 15.53
N VAL A 102 -0.25 -15.26 14.39
CA VAL A 102 -0.62 -13.89 14.02
C VAL A 102 -1.82 -13.49 14.86
N SER A 103 -1.58 -12.75 15.93
CA SER A 103 -2.67 -12.17 16.73
C SER A 103 -3.41 -11.08 15.94
N PHE A 104 -2.65 -10.21 15.26
CA PHE A 104 -3.18 -9.12 14.45
C PHE A 104 -2.18 -8.68 13.39
N SER A 105 -2.65 -8.41 12.17
CA SER A 105 -1.88 -7.80 11.08
C SER A 105 -2.79 -6.92 10.24
N ILE A 106 -2.23 -5.85 9.65
CA ILE A 106 -2.90 -5.05 8.63
C ILE A 106 -1.97 -4.92 7.44
N ILE A 107 -2.51 -5.09 6.23
CA ILE A 107 -1.82 -4.78 4.98
C ILE A 107 -2.67 -3.78 4.20
N LYS A 108 -2.03 -2.72 3.71
CA LYS A 108 -2.64 -1.77 2.78
C LYS A 108 -1.82 -1.65 1.51
N PHE A 109 -2.45 -1.85 0.36
CA PHE A 109 -1.79 -1.72 -0.93
C PHE A 109 -2.78 -1.35 -2.04
N SER A 110 -2.26 -0.84 -3.15
CA SER A 110 -3.00 -0.75 -4.40
C SER A 110 -2.50 -1.83 -5.37
N SER A 111 -3.40 -2.52 -6.07
CA SER A 111 -3.08 -3.63 -6.98
C SER A 111 -2.38 -3.15 -8.25
N SER A 112 -1.38 -3.87 -8.75
CA SER A 112 -0.59 -3.47 -9.94
C SER A 112 -1.42 -3.37 -11.23
N ASP A 113 -2.54 -4.07 -11.29
CA ASP A 113 -3.53 -3.99 -12.37
C ASP A 113 -4.95 -4.06 -11.76
N ARG A 114 -5.95 -4.45 -12.55
CA ARG A 114 -7.36 -4.41 -12.20
C ARG A 114 -7.83 -5.52 -11.28
N SER A 115 -7.02 -6.55 -10.98
CA SER A 115 -7.51 -7.73 -10.28
C SER A 115 -6.71 -8.07 -9.03
N VAL A 116 -7.41 -8.52 -8.00
CA VAL A 116 -6.83 -9.09 -6.77
C VAL A 116 -7.52 -10.43 -6.52
N TRP A 117 -6.71 -11.45 -6.24
CA TRP A 117 -7.17 -12.78 -5.91
C TRP A 117 -6.96 -13.06 -4.43
N ILE A 118 -8.02 -13.44 -3.74
CA ILE A 118 -8.00 -13.78 -2.31
C ILE A 118 -8.46 -15.21 -2.17
N GLU A 119 -7.68 -16.01 -1.45
CA GLU A 119 -8.01 -17.40 -1.17
C GLU A 119 -7.87 -17.68 0.32
N THR A 120 -8.83 -18.42 0.87
CA THR A 120 -8.75 -18.90 2.24
C THR A 120 -9.20 -20.34 2.32
N LYS A 121 -8.47 -21.13 3.10
CA LYS A 121 -8.87 -22.47 3.48
C LYS A 121 -9.18 -22.48 4.96
N ARG A 122 -10.24 -23.18 5.34
CA ARG A 122 -10.57 -23.47 6.72
C ARG A 122 -10.85 -24.96 6.89
N GLY A 123 -10.10 -25.61 7.77
CA GLY A 123 -10.28 -27.01 8.11
C GLY A 123 -11.56 -27.30 8.91
N PRO A 124 -11.78 -28.56 9.32
CA PRO A 124 -12.97 -28.98 10.06
C PRO A 124 -12.92 -28.60 11.54
N LEU A 125 -11.74 -28.24 12.07
CA LEU A 125 -11.56 -27.91 13.48
C LEU A 125 -11.87 -26.43 13.75
N TYR A 126 -12.41 -26.17 14.94
CA TYR A 126 -12.69 -24.81 15.37
C TYR A 126 -11.42 -23.95 15.43
N SER A 127 -11.53 -22.74 14.89
CA SER A 127 -10.51 -21.69 14.89
C SER A 127 -11.17 -20.33 15.15
N ASN A 128 -10.46 -19.41 15.81
CA ASN A 128 -10.92 -18.04 16.01
C ASN A 128 -10.46 -17.11 14.88
N SER A 129 -9.90 -17.65 13.82
CA SER A 129 -9.34 -16.89 12.71
C SER A 129 -10.45 -16.16 11.96
N PHE A 130 -10.26 -14.87 11.74
CA PHE A 130 -11.14 -14.08 10.89
C PHE A 130 -10.36 -12.94 10.24
N PHE A 131 -10.96 -12.37 9.21
CA PHE A 131 -10.37 -11.25 8.51
C PHE A 131 -11.44 -10.28 7.99
N LEU A 132 -10.99 -9.07 7.71
CA LEU A 132 -11.77 -8.01 7.07
C LEU A 132 -10.99 -7.55 5.85
N ILE A 133 -11.58 -7.66 4.66
CA ILE A 133 -11.01 -7.12 3.43
C ILE A 133 -11.83 -5.92 3.00
N PHE A 134 -11.29 -4.74 3.22
CA PHE A 134 -11.82 -3.52 2.64
C PHE A 134 -11.23 -3.36 1.24
N TYR A 135 -12.07 -3.11 0.25
CA TYR A 135 -11.63 -2.90 -1.12
C TYR A 135 -12.46 -1.85 -1.82
N LYS A 136 -11.85 -1.07 -2.71
CA LYS A 136 -12.54 -0.12 -3.59
C LYS A 136 -11.77 0.09 -4.89
N ALA A 137 -12.48 0.45 -5.94
CA ALA A 137 -11.87 0.87 -7.20
C ALA A 137 -11.40 2.32 -7.10
N ILE A 138 -10.16 2.59 -7.51
CA ILE A 138 -9.57 3.93 -7.53
C ILE A 138 -8.91 4.21 -8.88
N PRO A 139 -8.81 5.49 -9.31
CA PRO A 139 -8.12 5.83 -10.55
C PRO A 139 -6.69 5.31 -10.54
N PHE A 140 -6.21 4.79 -11.68
CA PHE A 140 -4.81 4.42 -11.84
C PHE A 140 -3.92 5.67 -11.81
N GLU A 141 -2.88 5.64 -11.00
CA GLU A 141 -1.82 6.64 -10.96
C GLU A 141 -0.55 6.04 -11.56
N GLU A 142 -0.04 6.69 -12.61
CA GLU A 142 1.14 6.20 -13.30
C GLU A 142 2.38 6.34 -12.40
N CYS A 143 2.97 5.20 -12.04
CA CYS A 143 4.29 5.13 -11.43
C CYS A 143 5.33 4.87 -12.53
N SER A 144 5.95 5.95 -13.01
CA SER A 144 7.06 5.90 -13.97
C SER A 144 8.39 6.15 -13.28
N LEU A 145 9.47 5.64 -13.87
CA LEU A 145 10.85 5.93 -13.42
C LEU A 145 11.31 7.34 -13.77
N ASN A 146 10.64 8.01 -14.72
CA ASN A 146 11.15 9.22 -15.37
C ASN A 146 10.15 10.38 -15.33
N THR A 147 9.28 10.44 -14.34
CA THR A 147 8.33 11.56 -14.19
C THR A 147 9.09 12.86 -13.97
N THR A 148 8.84 13.88 -14.78
CA THR A 148 9.52 15.19 -14.66
C THR A 148 8.64 16.23 -14.01
N LEU A 149 9.18 16.90 -13.00
CA LEU A 149 8.56 17.97 -12.23
C LEU A 149 9.41 19.24 -12.34
N ASN A 150 8.75 20.39 -12.44
CA ASN A 150 9.42 21.69 -12.46
C ASN A 150 9.31 22.35 -11.09
N ALA A 151 10.42 22.87 -10.56
CA ALA A 151 10.43 23.64 -9.32
C ALA A 151 10.25 25.13 -9.62
N SER A 152 9.36 25.79 -8.89
CA SER A 152 9.21 27.25 -8.90
C SER A 152 10.16 27.89 -7.90
N LEU A 153 10.49 29.17 -8.11
CA LEU A 153 11.31 29.93 -7.19
C LEU A 153 10.66 30.01 -5.81
N SER A 154 11.44 29.76 -4.77
CA SER A 154 11.05 29.99 -3.37
C SER A 154 10.52 31.44 -3.22
N PRO A 155 9.41 31.65 -2.48
CA PRO A 155 8.77 30.74 -1.52
C PRO A 155 7.68 29.83 -2.10
N VAL A 156 7.52 29.76 -3.43
CA VAL A 156 6.49 28.90 -4.04
C VAL A 156 6.94 27.44 -3.95
N GLU A 157 6.25 26.66 -3.12
CA GLU A 157 6.48 25.22 -2.96
C GLU A 157 5.46 24.39 -3.75
N HIS A 158 5.96 23.31 -4.34
CA HIS A 158 5.14 22.25 -4.92
C HIS A 158 5.23 21.01 -4.06
N ASN A 159 4.19 20.18 -4.13
CA ASN A 159 4.05 19.01 -3.27
C ASN A 159 3.74 17.76 -4.08
N PHE A 160 4.27 16.63 -3.64
CA PHE A 160 3.86 15.30 -4.10
C PHE A 160 4.05 14.26 -2.99
N SER A 161 3.49 13.07 -3.18
CA SER A 161 3.55 11.99 -2.21
C SER A 161 3.85 10.66 -2.89
N SER A 162 4.00 9.61 -2.07
CA SER A 162 3.90 8.24 -2.57
C SER A 162 2.63 8.06 -3.39
N PRO A 163 2.66 7.25 -4.47
CA PRO A 163 1.48 6.99 -5.30
C PRO A 163 0.28 6.53 -4.48
N TYR A 164 -0.93 6.89 -4.93
CA TYR A 164 -2.21 6.51 -4.34
C TYR A 164 -2.41 6.93 -2.89
N TRP A 165 -1.62 7.87 -2.37
CA TRP A 165 -1.82 8.41 -1.02
C TRP A 165 -3.26 8.94 -0.85
N PRO A 166 -4.02 8.61 0.22
CA PRO A 166 -3.64 7.90 1.45
C PRO A 166 -3.94 6.39 1.49
N LEU A 167 -4.10 5.76 0.33
CA LEU A 167 -4.72 4.44 0.16
C LEU A 167 -3.73 3.27 0.07
N GLY A 168 -2.43 3.57 0.12
CA GLY A 168 -1.34 2.60 -0.02
C GLY A 168 -0.87 2.48 -1.47
N TYR A 169 0.44 2.48 -1.68
CA TYR A 169 1.06 2.35 -3.00
C TYR A 169 1.14 0.88 -3.46
N HIS A 170 1.48 0.68 -4.73
CA HIS A 170 1.80 -0.66 -5.25
C HIS A 170 3.01 -1.25 -4.55
N LEU A 171 2.93 -2.53 -4.19
CA LEU A 171 4.06 -3.28 -3.66
C LEU A 171 5.02 -3.67 -4.79
N SER A 172 6.28 -3.93 -4.46
CA SER A 172 7.32 -4.37 -5.41
C SER A 172 7.52 -3.45 -6.62
N THR A 173 7.29 -2.15 -6.45
CA THR A 173 7.27 -1.18 -7.53
C THR A 173 8.37 -0.14 -7.33
N THR A 174 8.92 0.37 -8.44
CA THR A 174 9.92 1.44 -8.40
C THR A 174 9.41 2.67 -9.16
N CYS A 175 9.30 3.79 -8.47
CA CYS A 175 8.86 5.08 -9.03
C CYS A 175 10.01 6.09 -8.98
N GLY A 176 10.09 6.96 -9.98
CA GLY A 176 11.16 7.95 -10.10
C GLY A 176 10.66 9.32 -10.54
N TRP A 177 11.17 10.37 -9.88
CA TRP A 177 10.82 11.77 -10.15
C TRP A 177 12.07 12.61 -10.33
N TYR A 178 12.20 13.26 -11.49
CA TYR A 178 13.17 14.31 -11.74
C TYR A 178 12.58 15.67 -11.39
N ILE A 179 13.15 16.37 -10.42
CA ILE A 179 12.80 17.75 -10.11
C ILE A 179 13.83 18.66 -10.78
N THR A 180 13.37 19.58 -11.63
CA THR A 180 14.22 20.53 -12.35
C THR A 180 13.95 21.95 -11.88
N ALA A 181 14.96 22.60 -11.30
CA ALA A 181 14.93 24.03 -10.98
C ALA A 181 15.08 24.90 -12.23
N PRO A 182 14.81 26.22 -12.17
CA PRO A 182 15.21 27.16 -13.20
C PRO A 182 16.73 27.24 -13.36
N GLU A 183 17.20 27.91 -14.41
CA GLU A 183 18.64 28.14 -14.59
C GLU A 183 19.24 28.90 -13.40
N ASN A 184 20.48 28.57 -13.04
CA ASN A 184 21.22 29.14 -11.90
C ASN A 184 20.58 28.93 -10.51
N HIS A 185 19.62 28.00 -10.40
CA HIS A 185 18.97 27.63 -9.15
C HIS A 185 19.20 26.15 -8.83
N SER A 186 19.17 25.82 -7.54
CA SER A 186 19.20 24.44 -7.04
C SER A 186 17.87 24.07 -6.40
N VAL A 187 17.58 22.77 -6.35
CA VAL A 187 16.39 22.25 -5.68
C VAL A 187 16.62 22.17 -4.17
N VAL A 188 15.66 22.65 -3.38
CA VAL A 188 15.50 22.25 -1.98
C VAL A 188 14.31 21.30 -1.87
N LEU A 189 14.49 20.20 -1.15
CA LEU A 189 13.50 19.14 -0.97
C LEU A 189 13.29 18.92 0.53
N HIS A 190 12.04 19.03 0.99
CA HIS A 190 11.62 18.69 2.33
C HIS A 190 10.83 17.38 2.30
N LEU A 191 11.36 16.35 2.96
CA LEU A 191 10.75 15.04 3.06
C LEU A 191 10.13 14.82 4.43
N LYS A 192 8.95 14.21 4.44
CA LYS A 192 8.34 13.56 5.61
C LYS A 192 8.01 12.13 5.20
N TYR A 193 8.54 11.14 5.90
CA TYR A 193 8.35 9.74 5.50
C TYR A 193 8.18 8.83 6.70
N LYS A 194 7.37 7.80 6.51
CA LYS A 194 7.25 6.65 7.40
C LYS A 194 7.40 5.45 6.49
N LEU A 195 8.52 4.75 6.58
CA LEU A 195 8.78 3.53 5.83
C LEU A 195 9.01 2.42 6.86
N SER A 196 9.06 1.16 6.44
CA SER A 196 9.59 0.06 7.24
C SER A 196 10.74 -0.59 6.48
N MET A 197 10.42 -1.07 5.30
CA MET A 197 11.25 -2.01 4.58
C MET A 197 11.50 -1.55 3.13
N ASP A 198 10.89 -0.43 2.78
CA ASP A 198 11.00 0.32 1.54
C ASP A 198 12.13 1.37 1.62
N SER A 199 12.51 1.91 0.46
CA SER A 199 13.61 2.89 0.39
C SER A 199 13.28 4.10 -0.48
N LEU A 200 13.72 5.27 -0.02
CA LEU A 200 13.82 6.50 -0.80
C LEU A 200 15.29 6.84 -1.03
N GLU A 201 15.69 6.86 -2.29
CA GLU A 201 17.04 7.21 -2.73
C GLU A 201 17.00 8.55 -3.46
N ILE A 202 17.84 9.49 -3.04
CA ILE A 202 17.89 10.86 -3.57
C ILE A 202 19.25 11.02 -4.25
N TYR A 203 19.22 11.45 -5.50
CA TYR A 203 20.40 11.66 -6.33
C TYR A 203 20.47 13.09 -6.83
N ASP A 204 21.68 13.64 -6.81
CA ASP A 204 22.04 14.86 -7.51
C ASP A 204 22.37 14.52 -8.97
N VAL A 205 21.85 15.33 -9.90
CA VAL A 205 21.98 15.08 -11.35
C VAL A 205 22.70 16.24 -12.04
N GLU A 206 23.84 15.93 -12.66
CA GLU A 206 24.66 16.86 -13.45
C GLU A 206 24.83 16.31 -14.86
N GLY A 207 24.22 16.95 -15.85
CA GLY A 207 24.16 16.41 -17.21
C GLY A 207 23.48 15.04 -17.23
N SER A 208 24.25 13.99 -17.57
CA SER A 208 23.82 12.58 -17.53
C SER A 208 24.30 11.80 -16.31
N ALA A 209 25.13 12.40 -15.44
CA ALA A 209 25.66 11.74 -14.27
C ALA A 209 24.71 11.87 -13.08
N THR A 210 24.57 10.79 -12.30
CA THR A 210 23.80 10.76 -11.06
C THR A 210 24.72 10.42 -9.89
N SER A 211 24.56 11.12 -8.77
CA SER A 211 25.34 10.91 -7.55
C SER A 211 24.41 10.75 -6.35
N LEU A 212 24.57 9.68 -5.57
CA LEU A 212 23.71 9.43 -4.41
C LEU A 212 23.99 10.48 -3.33
N VAL A 213 22.96 11.24 -2.98
CA VAL A 213 23.00 12.25 -1.91
C VAL A 213 22.57 11.63 -0.58
N ALA A 214 21.45 10.90 -0.59
CA ALA A 214 20.89 10.29 0.60
C ALA A 214 20.10 9.03 0.27
N ARG A 215 20.12 8.08 1.20
CA ARG A 215 19.27 6.89 1.18
C ARG A 215 18.53 6.79 2.50
N PHE A 216 17.21 6.86 2.44
CA PHE A 216 16.33 6.72 3.57
C PHE A 216 15.67 5.34 3.52
N THR A 217 16.06 4.50 4.47
CA THR A 217 15.35 3.28 4.84
C THR A 217 14.86 3.46 6.26
N ALA A 218 13.81 2.76 6.67
CA ALA A 218 13.41 2.81 8.06
C ALA A 218 14.22 1.85 8.92
N ARG A 219 14.49 2.32 10.14
CA ARG A 219 15.16 1.55 11.20
C ARG A 219 14.19 1.14 12.30
N VAL A 220 13.05 1.81 12.40
CA VAL A 220 12.00 1.56 13.39
C VAL A 220 10.64 1.68 12.69
N PRO A 221 9.86 0.59 12.61
CA PRO A 221 8.50 0.63 12.10
C PRO A 221 7.65 1.66 12.85
N GLY A 222 6.67 2.26 12.17
CA GLY A 222 5.71 3.15 12.83
C GLY A 222 6.12 4.62 12.92
N ARG A 223 7.42 4.94 12.86
CA ARG A 223 7.94 6.28 13.16
C ARG A 223 7.95 7.20 11.92
N LEU A 224 7.44 8.42 12.10
CA LEU A 224 7.54 9.49 11.11
C LEU A 224 8.91 10.19 11.22
N TYR A 225 9.62 10.27 10.11
CA TYR A 225 10.91 10.95 9.96
C TYR A 225 10.78 12.18 9.06
N ARG A 226 11.74 13.11 9.20
CA ARG A 226 11.82 14.33 8.39
C ARG A 226 13.25 14.56 7.94
N ALA A 227 13.43 15.02 6.72
CA ALA A 227 14.73 15.39 6.18
C ALA A 227 14.58 16.61 5.25
N THR A 228 15.62 17.45 5.21
CA THR A 228 15.74 18.51 4.22
C THR A 228 17.00 18.26 3.41
N ILE A 229 16.88 18.26 2.09
CA ILE A 229 17.97 18.04 1.14
C ILE A 229 18.14 19.29 0.30
N TYR A 230 19.38 19.73 0.16
CA TYR A 230 19.78 20.80 -0.75
C TYR A 230 20.58 20.18 -1.88
N SER A 231 20.07 20.28 -3.11
CA SER A 231 20.77 19.81 -4.30
C SER A 231 22.00 20.69 -4.57
N LYS A 232 23.09 20.07 -5.04
CA LYS A 232 24.24 20.83 -5.59
C LYS A 232 23.97 21.37 -6.99
N PHE A 233 23.03 20.76 -7.70
CA PHE A 233 22.77 21.04 -9.10
C PHE A 233 21.33 21.51 -9.35
N ARG A 234 21.04 21.78 -10.62
CA ARG A 234 19.72 22.18 -11.10
C ARG A 234 18.69 21.04 -11.01
N ARG A 235 19.16 19.78 -11.03
CA ARG A 235 18.31 18.60 -11.09
C ARG A 235 18.57 17.67 -9.92
N LEU A 236 17.46 17.23 -9.32
CA LEU A 236 17.42 16.21 -8.28
C LEU A 236 16.58 15.04 -8.81
N TYR A 237 17.03 13.81 -8.61
CA TYR A 237 16.27 12.60 -8.93
C TYR A 237 15.90 11.86 -7.64
N ILE A 238 14.63 11.55 -7.48
CA ILE A 238 14.08 10.85 -6.32
C ILE A 238 13.61 9.49 -6.81
N LEU A 239 14.11 8.42 -6.19
CA LEU A 239 13.79 7.03 -6.53
C LEU A 239 13.16 6.36 -5.32
N PHE A 240 11.89 5.99 -5.43
CA PHE A 240 11.15 5.24 -4.43
C PHE A 240 11.08 3.76 -4.84
N LYS A 241 11.42 2.85 -3.92
CA LYS A 241 11.34 1.41 -4.11
C LYS A 241 10.50 0.80 -3.00
N SER A 242 9.37 0.19 -3.36
CA SER A 242 8.55 -0.60 -2.45
C SER A 242 8.90 -2.09 -2.54
N ASN A 243 8.67 -2.84 -1.46
CA ASN A 243 8.92 -4.27 -1.37
C ASN A 243 7.63 -5.08 -1.12
N VAL A 244 7.72 -6.42 -1.11
CA VAL A 244 6.56 -7.35 -0.99
C VAL A 244 6.03 -7.45 0.45
N LYS A 245 6.78 -7.00 1.47
CA LYS A 245 6.51 -7.34 2.88
C LYS A 245 6.28 -6.10 3.73
N THR A 246 5.05 -5.61 3.78
CA THR A 246 4.70 -4.57 4.75
C THR A 246 3.76 -5.13 5.82
N VAL A 247 4.36 -5.36 7.00
CA VAL A 247 3.69 -5.64 8.28
C VAL A 247 3.22 -4.33 8.93
N ASP A 248 3.47 -3.18 8.30
CA ASP A 248 3.12 -1.85 8.81
C ASP A 248 2.16 -1.12 7.85
N THR A 249 1.29 -0.32 8.46
CA THR A 249 -0.10 -0.11 8.05
C THR A 249 -0.34 1.28 7.46
N ASP A 250 0.73 2.05 7.32
CA ASP A 250 0.71 3.49 7.04
C ASP A 250 2.07 3.97 6.51
N GLU A 251 2.74 3.12 5.74
CA GLU A 251 3.96 3.53 5.03
C GLU A 251 3.62 4.54 3.94
N ARG A 252 4.42 5.59 3.85
CA ARG A 252 4.19 6.76 2.98
C ARG A 252 5.39 7.67 2.97
N PHE A 253 5.43 8.51 1.94
CA PHE A 253 6.21 9.73 1.99
C PHE A 253 5.44 10.92 1.42
N TYR A 254 5.83 12.09 1.89
CA TYR A 254 5.39 13.38 1.43
C TYR A 254 6.63 14.22 1.16
N ALA A 255 6.64 14.90 0.03
CA ALA A 255 7.71 15.77 -0.40
C ALA A 255 7.13 17.15 -0.71
N SER A 256 7.76 18.20 -0.19
CA SER A 256 7.61 19.55 -0.72
C SER A 256 8.95 20.02 -1.30
N TYR A 257 8.91 20.78 -2.39
CA TYR A 257 10.11 21.23 -3.06
C TYR A 257 9.94 22.62 -3.68
N SER A 258 11.06 23.34 -3.76
CA SER A 258 11.16 24.63 -4.43
C SER A 258 12.57 24.84 -4.98
N ALA A 259 12.74 25.88 -5.78
CA ALA A 259 14.03 26.31 -6.30
C ALA A 259 14.60 27.46 -5.46
N ILE A 260 15.87 27.35 -5.08
CA ILE A 260 16.60 28.35 -4.31
C ILE A 260 17.85 28.79 -5.07
N THR A 261 18.34 29.98 -4.76
CA THR A 261 19.68 30.39 -5.19
C THR A 261 20.71 29.55 -4.41
N PRO A 262 21.65 28.86 -5.09
CA PRO A 262 22.69 28.10 -4.42
C PRO A 262 23.49 29.05 -3.53
N LYS A 263 23.68 28.70 -2.26
CA LYS A 263 24.60 29.45 -1.40
C LYS A 263 26.03 29.11 -1.84
N CYS A 264 26.69 30.04 -2.52
CA CYS A 264 28.14 29.94 -2.71
C CYS A 264 28.81 29.96 -1.32
N SER A 265 29.53 28.90 -0.96
CA SER A 265 30.58 29.01 0.05
C SER A 265 31.71 29.82 -0.55
N PHE A 266 31.73 31.12 -0.30
CA PHE A 266 32.95 31.90 -0.46
C PHE A 266 33.96 31.34 0.53
N ASN A 267 34.92 30.54 0.03
CA ASN A 267 36.19 30.41 0.74
C ASN A 267 36.83 31.80 0.69
N THR A 268 36.69 32.54 1.78
CA THR A 268 37.45 33.77 2.00
C THR A 268 38.92 33.42 2.15
N THR A 269 39.71 34.10 1.32
CA THR A 269 41.15 34.39 1.39
C THR A 269 42.13 33.24 1.23
#